data_AF-A0A432RJE0-F1
#
_entry.id   AF-A0A432RJE0-F1
#
_cell.length_a   1.000
_cell.length_b   1.000
_cell.length_c   1.000
_cell.angle_alpha   90.00
_cell.angle_beta   90.00
_cell.angle_gamma   90.00
#
_symmetry.space_group_name_H-M   'P 1'
#
loop_
_entity.id
_entity.type
_entity.pdbx_description
1 polymer ?
#
loop_
_entity_poly.entity_id
_entity_poly.type
_entity_poly.pdbx_seq_one_letter_code
_entity_poly.pdbx_strand_id
1 'polypeptide(L)'
;AFNIVSTLVMVVTDKKGDIAILMTQGMTPGSVMGIFMILGTIIGVVGTVLGTVGGVLLALNVETIVPAIERVFGAHFLPADVYYISELPSKLVWTDVYQITSIAFLLALLATVYPAIQAARVKPAEELRHE
;
A
#
# COMPACT_ATOMS: atom_id res chain seq x y z
N ALA A 1 -4.07 -1.48 -0.22
CA ALA A 1 -4.07 -2.76 -0.95
C ALA A 1 -4.52 -2.61 -2.41
N PHE A 2 -5.72 -2.08 -2.69
CA PHE A 2 -6.24 -1.96 -4.07
C PHE A 2 -5.29 -1.27 -5.06
N ASN A 3 -4.75 -0.09 -4.71
CA ASN A 3 -3.80 0.62 -5.57
C ASN A 3 -2.53 -0.20 -5.89
N ILE A 4 -2.04 -1.02 -4.95
CA ILE A 4 -0.89 -1.90 -5.21
C ILE A 4 -1.23 -2.91 -6.30
N VAL A 5 -2.42 -3.52 -6.24
CA VAL A 5 -2.90 -4.44 -7.28
C VAL A 5 -2.97 -3.71 -8.62
N SER A 6 -3.67 -2.57 -8.67
CA SER A 6 -3.87 -1.80 -9.91
C SER A 6 -2.55 -1.39 -10.56
N THR A 7 -1.60 -0.88 -9.77
CA THR A 7 -0.29 -0.48 -10.28
C THR A 7 0.53 -1.69 -10.75
N LEU A 8 0.57 -2.78 -9.97
CA LEU A 8 1.32 -3.98 -10.41
C LEU A 8 0.73 -4.59 -11.67
N VAL A 9 -0.61 -4.68 -11.79
CA VAL A 9 -1.28 -5.16 -13.00
C VAL A 9 -0.97 -4.26 -14.20
N MET A 10 -0.96 -2.94 -14.00
CA MET A 10 -0.59 -1.97 -15.05
C MET A 10 0.87 -2.18 -15.48
N VAL A 11 1.81 -2.28 -14.53
CA VAL A 11 3.23 -2.54 -14.83
C VAL A 11 3.42 -3.86 -15.56
N VAL A 12 2.73 -4.93 -15.14
CA VAL A 12 2.76 -6.23 -15.85
C VAL A 12 2.30 -6.05 -17.29
N THR A 13 1.22 -5.29 -17.49
CA THR A 13 0.62 -5.09 -18.82
C THR A 13 1.51 -4.24 -19.73
N ASP A 14 2.10 -3.17 -19.20
CA ASP A 14 3.02 -2.30 -19.95
C ASP A 14 4.35 -2.99 -20.28
N LYS A 15 4.72 -4.01 -19.50
CA LYS A 15 5.99 -4.74 -19.62
C LYS A 15 5.87 -6.14 -20.21
N LYS A 16 4.73 -6.49 -20.82
CA LYS A 16 4.53 -7.82 -21.42
C LYS A 16 5.55 -8.17 -22.51
N GLY A 17 5.91 -7.21 -23.36
CA GLY A 17 6.93 -7.39 -24.41
C GLY A 17 8.31 -7.73 -23.82
N ASP A 18 8.76 -6.92 -22.85
CA ASP A 18 10.02 -7.15 -22.13
C ASP A 18 10.03 -8.53 -21.42
N ILE A 19 8.91 -8.91 -20.78
CA ILE A 19 8.74 -10.22 -20.13
C ILE A 19 8.81 -11.36 -21.16
N ALA A 20 8.16 -11.21 -22.31
CA ALA A 20 8.18 -12.18 -23.40
C ALA A 20 9.62 -12.40 -23.92
N ILE A 21 10.38 -11.33 -24.17
CA ILE A 21 11.78 -11.40 -24.60
C ILE A 21 12.64 -12.15 -23.58
N LEU A 22 12.50 -11.83 -22.29
CA LEU A 22 13.29 -12.51 -21.27
C LEU A 22 12.92 -14.01 -21.16
N MET A 23 11.64 -14.36 -21.36
CA MET A 23 11.22 -15.76 -21.39
C MET A 23 11.76 -16.51 -22.62
N THR A 24 11.90 -15.85 -23.77
CA THR A 24 12.57 -16.49 -24.93
C THR A 24 14.07 -16.66 -24.71
N GLN A 25 14.70 -15.82 -23.87
CA GLN A 25 16.08 -15.99 -23.40
C GLN A 25 16.25 -17.06 -22.30
N GLY A 26 15.19 -17.79 -21.94
CA GLY A 26 15.25 -18.91 -21.01
C GLY A 26 14.79 -18.58 -19.59
N MET A 27 14.27 -17.38 -19.32
CA MET A 27 13.66 -17.09 -18.03
C MET A 27 12.38 -17.92 -17.85
N THR A 28 12.26 -18.58 -16.70
CA THR A 28 11.06 -19.36 -16.40
C THR A 28 9.92 -18.47 -15.90
N PRO A 29 8.64 -18.86 -16.11
CA PRO A 29 7.48 -18.18 -15.54
C PRO A 29 7.57 -18.00 -14.01
N GLY A 30 8.17 -18.96 -13.30
CA GLY A 30 8.39 -18.88 -11.86
C GLY A 30 9.35 -17.76 -11.46
N SER A 31 10.40 -17.53 -12.24
CA SER A 31 11.33 -16.41 -12.04
C SER A 31 10.63 -15.07 -12.23
N VAL A 32 9.77 -14.95 -13.26
CA VAL A 32 8.96 -13.74 -13.50
C VAL A 32 8.03 -13.49 -12.31
N MET A 33 7.31 -14.53 -11.85
CA MET A 33 6.47 -14.44 -10.65
C MET A 33 7.27 -13.95 -9.44
N GLY A 34 8.48 -14.47 -9.23
CA GLY A 34 9.37 -14.09 -8.13
C GLY A 34 9.74 -12.60 -8.15
N ILE A 35 10.02 -12.04 -9.32
CA ILE A 35 10.34 -10.60 -9.48
C ILE A 35 9.16 -9.74 -9.02
N PHE A 36 7.94 -10.04 -9.49
CA PHE A 36 6.75 -9.28 -9.12
C PHE A 36 6.36 -9.49 -7.65
N MET A 37 6.59 -10.68 -7.09
CA MET A 37 6.42 -10.94 -5.66
C MET A 37 7.36 -10.08 -4.81
N ILE A 38 8.64 -9.98 -5.19
CA ILE A 38 9.61 -9.13 -4.50
C ILE A 38 9.21 -7.65 -4.62
N LEU A 39 8.83 -7.21 -5.82
CA LEU A 39 8.42 -5.83 -6.06
C LEU A 39 7.23 -5.43 -5.18
N GLY A 40 6.15 -6.23 -5.19
CA GLY A 40 4.98 -5.92 -4.36
C GLY A 40 5.25 -6.06 -2.87
N THR A 41 6.15 -6.97 -2.45
CA THR A 41 6.61 -7.06 -1.05
C THR A 41 7.35 -5.79 -0.64
N ILE A 42 8.26 -5.27 -1.46
CA ILE A 42 8.99 -4.02 -1.16
C ILE A 42 8.01 -2.87 -1.01
N ILE A 43 7.07 -2.72 -1.97
CA ILE A 43 6.04 -1.67 -1.91
C ILE A 43 5.17 -1.83 -0.66
N GLY A 44 4.78 -3.06 -0.34
CA GLY A 44 4.01 -3.39 0.86
C GLY A 44 4.73 -3.02 2.15
N VAL A 45 5.99 -3.45 2.31
CA VAL A 45 6.82 -3.14 3.50
C VAL A 45 7.00 -1.63 3.65
N VAL A 46 7.44 -0.94 2.59
CA VAL A 46 7.69 0.50 2.64
C VAL A 46 6.41 1.26 2.93
N GLY A 47 5.30 0.90 2.27
CA GLY A 47 4.00 1.52 2.50
C GLY A 47 3.50 1.29 3.93
N THR A 48 3.65 0.09 4.47
CA THR A 48 3.25 -0.23 5.85
C THR A 48 4.12 0.51 6.87
N VAL A 49 5.44 0.59 6.66
CA VAL A 49 6.34 1.33 7.57
C VAL A 49 6.00 2.82 7.55
N LEU A 50 5.92 3.43 6.37
CA LEU A 50 5.58 4.85 6.24
C LEU A 50 4.18 5.14 6.78
N GLY A 51 3.20 4.27 6.51
CA GLY A 51 1.85 4.40 7.02
C GLY A 51 1.77 4.27 8.55
N THR A 52 2.52 3.34 9.13
CA THR A 52 2.55 3.16 10.59
C THR A 52 3.24 4.33 11.27
N VAL A 53 4.42 4.74 10.79
CA VAL A 53 5.16 5.89 11.34
C VAL A 53 4.33 7.17 11.19
N GLY A 54 3.78 7.44 10.01
CA GLY A 54 2.91 8.58 9.77
C GLY A 54 1.65 8.55 10.64
N GLY A 55 1.01 7.39 10.77
CA GLY A 55 -0.18 7.21 11.61
C GLY A 55 0.10 7.44 13.11
N VAL A 56 1.21 6.92 13.62
CA VAL A 56 1.63 7.14 15.02
C VAL A 56 1.99 8.61 15.26
N LEU A 57 2.73 9.24 14.34
CA LEU A 57 3.05 10.67 14.44
C LEU A 57 1.79 11.53 14.42
N LEU A 58 0.85 11.24 13.53
CA LEU A 58 -0.43 11.93 13.50
C LEU A 58 -1.20 11.72 14.80
N ALA A 59 -1.30 10.50 15.30
CA ALA A 59 -1.96 10.17 16.56
C ALA A 59 -1.37 10.97 17.74
N LEU A 60 -0.05 11.01 17.88
CA LEU A 60 0.61 11.76 18.96
C LEU A 60 0.47 13.29 18.83
N ASN A 61 0.28 13.79 17.60
CA ASN A 61 0.13 15.22 17.34
C ASN A 61 -1.33 15.66 17.15
N VAL A 62 -2.33 14.78 17.41
CA VAL A 62 -3.77 15.10 17.27
C VAL A 62 -4.13 16.36 18.05
N GLU A 63 -3.63 16.51 19.28
CA GLU A 63 -3.89 17.66 20.14
C GLU A 63 -3.35 18.99 19.57
N THR A 64 -2.37 18.93 18.67
CA THR A 64 -1.81 20.12 17.99
C THR A 64 -2.45 20.35 16.61
N ILE A 65 -2.74 19.26 15.87
CA ILE A 65 -3.28 19.30 14.51
C ILE A 65 -4.75 19.73 14.52
N VAL A 66 -5.55 19.20 15.44
CA VAL A 66 -7.00 19.49 15.51
C VAL A 66 -7.27 20.99 15.74
N PRO A 67 -6.66 21.67 16.74
CA PRO A 67 -6.87 23.11 16.93
C PRO A 67 -6.30 23.97 15.79
N ALA A 68 -5.25 23.51 15.11
CA ALA A 68 -4.69 24.22 13.96
C ALA A 68 -5.65 24.19 12.76
N ILE A 69 -6.28 23.05 12.49
CA ILE A 69 -7.32 22.92 11.45
C ILE A 69 -8.55 23.75 11.82
N GLU A 70 -8.99 23.74 13.08
CA GLU A 70 -10.11 24.56 13.57
C GLU A 70 -9.89 26.05 13.35
N ARG A 71 -8.68 26.57 13.62
CA ARG A 71 -8.34 27.98 13.38
C ARG A 71 -8.37 28.37 11.91
N VAL A 72 -7.98 27.46 11.02
CA VAL A 72 -7.94 27.71 9.57
C VAL A 72 -9.33 27.64 8.96
N PHE A 73 -10.17 26.71 9.40
CA PHE A 73 -11.53 26.53 8.88
C PHE A 73 -12.60 27.35 9.60
N GLY A 74 -12.26 28.01 10.72
CA GLY A 74 -13.19 28.86 11.49
C GLY A 74 -14.39 28.10 12.09
N ALA A 75 -14.30 26.77 12.17
CA ALA A 75 -15.33 25.90 12.70
C ALA A 75 -14.82 25.24 13.98
N HIS A 76 -15.51 25.47 15.10
CA HIS A 76 -15.28 24.75 16.35
C HIS A 76 -15.94 23.37 16.24
N PHE A 77 -15.15 22.31 16.09
CA PHE A 77 -15.69 20.95 16.03
C PHE A 77 -16.22 20.48 17.40
N LEU A 78 -15.84 21.18 18.48
CA LEU A 78 -16.31 20.98 19.86
C LEU A 78 -16.62 22.34 20.51
N PRO A 79 -17.89 22.76 20.64
CA PRO A 79 -18.24 23.89 21.50
C PRO A 79 -17.91 23.49 22.95
N ALA A 80 -16.91 24.15 23.54
CA ALA A 80 -16.44 23.90 24.90
C ALA A 80 -17.52 24.10 25.98
N ASP A 81 -18.67 24.66 25.60
CA ASP A 81 -19.78 25.00 26.50
C ASP A 81 -20.68 23.81 26.89
N VAL A 82 -20.61 22.68 26.17
CA VAL A 82 -21.51 21.51 26.41
C VAL A 82 -20.75 20.20 26.67
N TYR A 83 -19.50 20.06 26.23
CA TYR A 83 -18.68 18.87 26.48
C TYR A 83 -17.51 19.20 27.40
N TYR A 84 -17.64 18.80 28.67
CA TYR A 84 -16.61 18.80 29.72
C TYR A 84 -15.41 17.87 29.42
N ILE A 85 -15.00 17.74 28.16
CA ILE A 85 -13.88 16.91 27.71
C ILE A 85 -12.99 17.79 26.81
N SER A 86 -12.16 18.60 27.46
CA SER A 86 -11.29 19.61 26.84
C SER A 86 -10.01 19.04 26.21
N GLU A 87 -9.86 17.72 26.17
CA GLU A 87 -8.72 17.04 25.58
C GLU A 87 -9.29 15.85 24.80
N LEU A 88 -9.05 15.78 23.48
CA LEU A 88 -9.19 14.53 22.73
C LEU A 88 -8.05 13.64 23.25
N PRO A 89 -8.29 12.69 24.18
CA PRO A 89 -7.19 11.95 24.75
C PRO A 89 -6.75 10.97 23.67
N SER A 90 -5.69 11.32 22.95
CA SER A 90 -5.09 10.46 21.95
C SER A 90 -4.38 9.32 22.66
N LYS A 91 -5.15 8.31 23.08
CA LYS A 91 -4.62 7.10 23.67
C LYS A 91 -4.13 6.19 22.57
N LEU A 92 -2.83 6.26 22.28
CA LEU A 92 -2.18 5.31 21.39
C LEU A 92 -2.15 3.93 22.08
N VAL A 93 -3.00 3.02 21.62
CA VAL A 93 -2.98 1.62 22.04
C VAL A 93 -2.03 0.85 21.15
N TRP A 94 -0.84 0.50 21.66
CA TRP A 94 0.18 -0.23 20.91
C TRP A 94 -0.32 -1.56 20.34
N THR A 95 -1.23 -2.24 21.05
CA THR A 95 -1.88 -3.47 20.57
C THR A 95 -2.62 -3.23 19.24
N ASP A 96 -3.34 -2.13 19.12
CA ASP A 96 -4.10 -1.80 17.91
C ASP A 96 -3.15 -1.45 16.77
N VAL A 97 -2.05 -0.76 17.07
CA VAL A 97 -0.99 -0.47 16.09
C VAL A 97 -0.42 -1.77 15.53
N TYR A 98 0.00 -2.71 16.38
CA TYR A 98 0.54 -3.99 15.92
C TYR A 98 -0.48 -4.80 15.11
N GLN A 99 -1.73 -4.89 15.58
CA GLN A 99 -2.79 -5.62 14.87
C GLN A 99 -3.06 -5.02 13.48
N ILE A 100 -3.24 -3.70 13.40
CA ILE A 100 -3.52 -3.02 12.13
C ILE A 100 -2.32 -3.12 11.19
N THR A 101 -1.09 -2.90 11.68
CA THR A 101 0.13 -3.05 10.89
C THR A 101 0.27 -4.45 10.33
N SER A 102 0.03 -5.49 11.14
CA SER A 102 0.09 -6.89 10.69
C SER A 102 -0.98 -7.21 9.64
N ILE A 103 -2.24 -6.78 9.85
CA ILE A 103 -3.32 -7.00 8.88
C ILE A 103 -3.03 -6.26 7.57
N ALA A 104 -2.59 -5.00 7.65
CA ALA A 104 -2.24 -4.20 6.48
C ALA A 104 -1.11 -4.84 5.67
N PHE A 105 -0.07 -5.34 6.35
CA PHE A 105 1.03 -6.06 5.72
C PHE A 105 0.57 -7.33 5.03
N LEU A 106 -0.24 -8.17 5.70
CA LEU A 106 -0.79 -9.39 5.11
C LEU A 106 -1.66 -9.10 3.88
N LEU A 107 -2.52 -8.07 3.94
CA LEU A 107 -3.32 -7.66 2.80
C LEU A 107 -2.46 -7.16 1.64
N ALA A 108 -1.35 -6.47 1.90
CA ALA A 108 -0.41 -6.04 0.86
C ALA A 108 0.29 -7.24 0.19
N LEU A 109 0.70 -8.25 0.97
CA LEU A 109 1.26 -9.49 0.43
C LEU A 109 0.25 -10.24 -0.43
N LEU A 110 -0.97 -10.45 0.08
CA LEU A 110 -2.04 -11.13 -0.66
C LEU A 110 -2.40 -10.40 -1.97
N ALA A 111 -2.45 -9.07 -1.93
CA ALA A 111 -2.67 -8.23 -3.10
C ALA A 111 -1.59 -8.43 -4.19
N THR A 112 -0.35 -8.76 -3.81
CA THR A 112 0.77 -8.95 -4.73
C THR A 112 0.71 -10.30 -5.49
N VAL A 113 0.04 -11.30 -4.91
CA VAL A 113 -0.02 -12.65 -5.50
C VAL A 113 -0.73 -12.65 -6.85
N TYR A 114 -1.85 -11.93 -6.98
CA TYR A 114 -2.63 -11.91 -8.22
C TYR A 114 -1.85 -11.33 -9.42
N PRO A 115 -1.25 -10.13 -9.33
CA PRO A 115 -0.40 -9.60 -10.39
C PRO A 115 0.82 -10.48 -10.72
N ALA A 116 1.43 -11.11 -9.71
CA ALA A 116 2.58 -11.98 -9.92
C ALA A 116 2.23 -13.23 -10.75
N ILE A 117 1.08 -13.84 -10.47
CA ILE A 117 0.57 -14.96 -11.28
C ILE A 117 0.23 -14.49 -12.70
N GLN A 118 -0.36 -13.29 -12.84
CA GLN A 118 -0.67 -12.71 -14.14
C GLN A 118 0.59 -12.52 -14.99
N ALA A 119 1.69 -12.03 -14.40
CA ALA A 119 2.97 -11.84 -15.07
C ALA A 119 3.57 -13.16 -15.59
N ALA A 120 3.47 -14.23 -14.79
CA ALA A 120 3.94 -15.56 -15.18
C ALA A 120 3.14 -16.20 -16.31
N ARG A 121 1.92 -15.72 -16.58
CA ARG A 121 1.03 -16.25 -17.63
C ARG A 121 1.17 -15.52 -18.97
N VAL A 122 2.11 -14.58 -19.10
CA VAL A 122 2.41 -13.93 -20.37
C VAL A 122 2.92 -14.97 -21.37
N LYS A 123 2.34 -15.02 -22.58
CA LYS A 123 2.72 -15.98 -23.63
C LYS A 123 3.66 -15.30 -24.64
N PRO A 124 4.93 -15.73 -24.74
CA PRO A 124 5.92 -15.06 -25.60
C PRO A 124 5.52 -15.02 -27.08
N ALA A 125 4.94 -16.12 -27.58
CA ALA A 125 4.58 -16.28 -28.98
C ALA A 125 3.39 -15.44 -29.42
N GLU A 126 2.50 -15.07 -28.49
CA GLU A 126 1.37 -14.20 -28.80
C GLU A 126 1.80 -12.73 -28.80
N GLU A 127 2.67 -12.30 -27.88
CA GLU A 127 3.09 -10.89 -27.81
C GLU A 127 4.07 -10.48 -28.91
N LEU A 128 5.04 -11.33 -29.27
CA LEU A 128 5.97 -11.05 -30.37
C LEU A 128 5.32 -11.03 -31.77
N ARG A 129 4.05 -11.45 -31.87
CA ARG A 129 3.27 -11.40 -33.12
C ARG A 129 2.51 -10.08 -33.26
N HIS A 130 2.38 -9.31 -32.18
CA HIS A 130 1.67 -8.02 -32.16
C HIS A 130 2.62 -6.81 -31.98
N GLU A 131 3.93 -7.05 -31.90
CA GLU A 131 4.96 -6.06 -32.31
C GLU A 131 5.25 -6.17 -33.80
#